data_AF-A0A7I8D8W0-F1
#
_entry.id   AF-A0A7I8D8W0-F1
#
_cell.length_a   1.000
_cell.length_b   1.000
_cell.length_c   1.000
_cell.angle_alpha   90.00
_cell.angle_beta   90.00
_cell.angle_gamma   90.00
#
_symmetry.space_group_name_H-M   'P 1'
#
loop_
_entity.id
_entity.type
_entity.pdbx_description
1 polymer ?
#
loop_
_entity_poly.entity_id
_entity_poly.type
_entity_poly.pdbx_seq_one_letter_code
_entity_poly.pdbx_strand_id
1 'polypeptide(L)'
;MGKAQEKLLDFNAQKGKAKNGFLFFRNTKSLDHIQTYFWRILVVVGLMGTWEMSARFKLINSFLMGSPSGIWDSTVRMLQSGQLFTDTQATVFATLIGFVLGSLLGSLVGLLLWYSGLVARILDPFVVALNGVPKIALAPMIIIWFGSGIYSKIVLATDLDTWYS
;
A
#
# COMPACT_ATOMS: atom_id res chain seq x y z
N MET A 1 60.01 -37.60 -29.60
CA MET A 1 59.39 -36.34 -30.08
C MET A 1 57.86 -36.28 -29.97
N GLY A 2 57.12 -37.41 -29.90
CA GLY A 2 55.64 -37.41 -29.94
C GLY A 2 54.89 -36.84 -28.71
N LYS A 3 55.33 -37.12 -27.48
CA LYS A 3 54.60 -36.72 -26.26
C LYS A 3 54.46 -35.19 -26.05
N ALA A 4 55.39 -34.42 -26.60
CA ALA A 4 55.32 -32.96 -26.52
C ALA A 4 54.25 -32.40 -27.47
N GLN A 5 54.06 -33.01 -28.64
CA GLN A 5 53.04 -32.57 -29.61
C GLN A 5 51.63 -32.93 -29.14
N GLU A 6 51.45 -34.12 -28.55
CA GLU A 6 50.17 -34.54 -27.97
C GLU A 6 49.72 -33.58 -26.86
N LYS A 7 50.63 -33.18 -25.97
CA LYS A 7 50.34 -32.19 -24.92
C LYS A 7 49.98 -30.80 -25.47
N LEU A 8 50.54 -30.41 -26.61
CA LEU A 8 50.22 -29.14 -27.28
C LEU A 8 48.88 -29.19 -27.99
N LEU A 9 48.52 -30.34 -28.57
CA LEU A 9 47.21 -30.58 -29.19
C LEU A 9 46.10 -30.54 -28.15
N ASP A 10 46.29 -31.21 -27.00
CA ASP A 10 45.33 -31.21 -25.90
C ASP A 10 45.17 -29.82 -25.28
N PHE A 11 46.29 -29.09 -25.12
CA PHE A 11 46.27 -27.72 -24.60
C PHE A 11 45.51 -26.77 -25.53
N ASN A 12 45.71 -26.87 -26.85
CA ASN A 12 44.95 -26.07 -27.82
C ASN A 12 43.46 -26.49 -27.89
N ALA A 13 43.15 -27.78 -27.75
CA ALA A 13 41.77 -28.28 -27.70
C ALA A 13 41.03 -27.76 -26.45
N GLN A 14 41.67 -27.74 -25.29
CA GLN A 14 41.10 -27.17 -24.07
C GLN A 14 40.91 -25.65 -24.18
N LYS A 15 41.88 -24.93 -24.75
CA LYS A 15 41.77 -23.49 -24.96
C LYS A 15 40.64 -23.12 -25.93
N GLY A 16 40.42 -23.95 -26.95
CA GLY A 16 39.28 -23.85 -27.87
C GLY A 16 37.95 -24.08 -27.17
N LYS A 17 37.83 -25.15 -26.36
CA LYS A 17 36.63 -25.40 -25.55
C LYS A 17 36.35 -24.30 -24.54
N ALA A 18 37.38 -23.76 -23.86
CA ALA A 18 37.22 -22.66 -22.91
C ALA A 18 36.79 -21.37 -23.59
N LYS A 19 37.35 -21.04 -24.76
CA LYS A 19 36.88 -19.90 -25.57
C LYS A 19 35.44 -20.08 -26.04
N ASN A 20 35.07 -21.27 -26.52
CA ASN A 20 33.72 -21.54 -27.03
C ASN A 20 32.67 -21.57 -25.90
N GLY A 21 33.03 -22.12 -24.73
CA GLY A 21 32.18 -22.09 -23.53
C GLY A 21 32.02 -20.67 -22.98
N PHE A 22 33.08 -19.86 -22.99
CA PHE A 22 33.01 -18.46 -22.59
C PHE A 22 32.24 -17.59 -23.61
N LEU A 23 32.31 -17.93 -24.90
CA LEU A 23 31.52 -17.28 -25.97
C LEU A 23 30.03 -17.61 -25.88
N PHE A 24 29.64 -18.76 -25.35
CA PHE A 24 28.24 -19.13 -25.14
C PHE A 24 27.55 -18.26 -24.07
N PHE A 25 28.30 -17.68 -23.13
CA PHE A 25 27.78 -16.74 -22.12
C PHE A 25 27.84 -15.27 -22.54
N ARG A 26 28.26 -14.96 -23.78
CA ARG A 26 28.53 -13.59 -24.24
C ARG A 26 27.66 -13.14 -25.42
N ASN A 27 26.36 -13.41 -25.38
CA ASN A 27 25.33 -12.80 -26.24
C ASN A 27 23.97 -13.33 -25.76
N THR A 28 23.13 -12.62 -25.02
CA THR A 28 22.32 -11.45 -25.41
C THR A 28 21.87 -10.71 -24.13
N LYS A 29 22.35 -9.48 -23.88
CA LYS A 29 22.07 -8.80 -22.60
C LYS A 29 21.72 -7.31 -22.69
N SER A 30 21.16 -6.81 -23.79
CA SER A 30 20.88 -5.35 -23.87
C SER A 30 19.59 -4.90 -24.57
N LEU A 31 18.80 -5.79 -25.16
CA LEU A 31 17.55 -5.40 -25.83
C LEU A 31 16.28 -5.86 -25.08
N ASP A 32 16.42 -6.81 -24.15
CA ASP A 32 15.30 -7.39 -23.39
C ASP A 32 14.70 -6.42 -22.36
N HIS A 33 15.49 -5.45 -21.88
CA HIS A 33 15.03 -4.48 -20.89
C HIS A 33 13.98 -3.53 -21.45
N ILE A 34 14.19 -2.95 -22.64
CA ILE A 34 13.25 -2.02 -23.28
C ILE A 34 11.93 -2.72 -23.62
N GLN A 35 12.01 -3.94 -24.16
CA GLN A 35 10.83 -4.75 -24.46
C GLN A 35 10.05 -5.11 -23.18
N THR A 36 10.75 -5.40 -22.08
CA THR A 36 10.11 -5.66 -20.78
C THR A 36 9.43 -4.41 -20.23
N TYR A 37 10.04 -3.23 -20.32
CA TYR A 37 9.43 -1.97 -19.91
C TYR A 37 8.20 -1.62 -20.76
N PHE A 38 8.27 -1.85 -22.08
CA PHE A 38 7.13 -1.65 -22.98
C PHE A 38 5.92 -2.49 -22.57
N TRP A 39 6.11 -3.80 -22.34
CA TRP A 39 5.02 -4.68 -21.91
C TRP A 39 4.45 -4.31 -20.53
N ARG A 40 5.30 -3.88 -19.59
CA ARG A 40 4.84 -3.40 -18.27
C ARG A 40 3.98 -2.15 -18.38
N ILE A 41 4.40 -1.18 -19.18
CA ILE A 41 3.64 0.06 -19.41
C ILE A 41 2.32 -0.28 -20.11
N LEU A 42 2.32 -1.15 -21.11
CA LEU A 42 1.12 -1.55 -21.85
C LEU A 42 0.08 -2.22 -20.94
N VAL A 43 0.51 -3.08 -20.01
CA VAL A 43 -0.38 -3.70 -19.01
C VAL A 43 -0.97 -2.66 -18.07
N VAL A 44 -0.17 -1.72 -17.57
CA VAL A 44 -0.64 -0.66 -16.67
C VAL A 44 -1.63 0.26 -17.38
N VAL A 45 -1.32 0.69 -18.60
CA VAL A 45 -2.19 1.54 -19.41
C VAL A 45 -3.47 0.80 -19.78
N GLY A 46 -3.38 -0.49 -20.13
CA GLY A 46 -4.54 -1.35 -20.39
C GLY A 46 -5.45 -1.44 -19.17
N LEU A 47 -4.90 -1.74 -17.99
CA LEU A 47 -5.64 -1.76 -16.73
C LEU A 47 -6.31 -0.42 -16.41
N MET A 48 -5.57 0.68 -16.57
CA MET A 48 -6.12 2.03 -16.35
C MET A 48 -7.23 2.36 -17.35
N GLY A 49 -7.07 1.98 -18.63
CA GLY A 49 -8.08 2.18 -19.66
C GLY A 49 -9.35 1.37 -19.41
N THR A 50 -9.21 0.09 -19.06
CA THR A 50 -10.36 -0.76 -18.69
C THR A 50 -11.05 -0.24 -17.43
N TRP A 51 -10.30 0.29 -16.46
CA TRP A 51 -10.85 0.91 -15.25
C TRP A 51 -11.62 2.20 -15.54
N GLU A 52 -11.05 3.11 -16.34
CA GLU A 52 -11.72 4.35 -16.78
C GLU A 52 -12.99 4.03 -17.59
N MET A 53 -12.93 3.06 -18.51
CA MET A 53 -14.12 2.61 -19.24
C MET A 53 -15.18 2.03 -18.29
N SER A 54 -14.79 1.16 -17.36
CA SER A 54 -15.71 0.57 -16.37
C SER A 54 -16.37 1.63 -15.48
N ALA A 55 -15.63 2.67 -15.08
CA ALA A 55 -16.15 3.80 -14.33
C ALA A 55 -17.09 4.69 -15.16
N ARG A 56 -16.79 4.90 -16.46
CA ARG A 56 -17.63 5.69 -17.39
C ARG A 56 -18.93 4.99 -17.76
N PHE A 57 -18.91 3.67 -17.93
CA PHE A 57 -20.11 2.88 -18.26
C PHE A 57 -21.07 2.68 -17.07
N LYS A 58 -20.83 3.30 -15.91
CA LYS A 58 -21.67 3.22 -14.69
C LYS A 58 -21.99 1.80 -14.21
N LEU A 59 -21.21 0.80 -14.66
CA LEU A 59 -21.34 -0.61 -14.23
C LEU A 59 -20.94 -0.79 -12.76
N ILE A 60 -20.15 0.16 -12.23
CA ILE A 60 -19.76 0.27 -10.82
C ILE A 60 -20.17 1.67 -10.36
N ASN A 61 -20.71 1.78 -9.14
CA ASN A 61 -21.11 3.06 -8.57
C ASN A 61 -19.91 4.02 -8.57
N SER A 62 -19.89 4.97 -9.51
CA SER A 62 -18.78 5.92 -9.73
C SER A 62 -18.49 6.77 -8.47
N PHE A 63 -19.44 6.81 -7.53
CA PHE A 63 -19.29 7.42 -6.21
C PHE A 63 -18.37 6.61 -5.27
N LEU A 64 -18.34 5.28 -5.37
CA LEU A 64 -17.55 4.40 -4.50
C LEU A 64 -16.15 4.12 -5.04
N MET A 65 -15.98 4.05 -6.36
CA MET A 65 -14.67 3.73 -6.97
C MET A 65 -13.89 4.96 -7.48
N GLY A 66 -14.58 6.06 -7.83
CA GLY A 66 -13.98 7.19 -8.52
C GLY A 66 -13.50 6.82 -9.94
N SER A 67 -13.67 7.72 -10.91
CA SER A 67 -12.94 7.61 -12.18
C SER A 67 -11.58 8.30 -12.05
N PRO A 68 -10.50 7.78 -12.66
CA PRO A 68 -9.21 8.47 -12.75
C PRO A 68 -9.31 9.95 -13.16
N SER A 69 -10.18 10.25 -14.13
CA SER A 69 -10.50 11.63 -14.55
C SER A 69 -11.18 12.46 -13.46
N GLY A 70 -12.15 11.88 -12.74
CA GLY A 70 -12.87 12.55 -11.65
C GLY A 70 -12.00 12.79 -10.42
N ILE A 71 -11.02 11.93 -10.17
CA ILE A 71 -9.99 12.13 -9.13
C ILE A 71 -9.15 13.35 -9.50
N TRP A 72 -8.65 13.45 -10.74
CA TRP A 72 -7.85 14.59 -11.20
C TRP A 72 -8.60 15.91 -11.05
N ASP A 73 -9.84 15.98 -11.53
CA ASP A 73 -10.66 17.20 -11.43
C ASP A 73 -10.95 17.56 -9.96
N SER A 74 -11.16 16.56 -9.11
CA SER A 74 -11.38 16.80 -7.68
C SER A 74 -10.11 17.27 -6.99
N THR A 75 -8.95 16.71 -7.33
CA THR A 75 -7.65 17.18 -6.84
C THR A 75 -7.40 18.63 -7.23
N VAL A 76 -7.65 19.02 -8.49
CA VAL A 76 -7.48 20.41 -8.94
C VAL A 76 -8.44 21.35 -8.21
N ARG A 77 -9.72 20.97 -8.05
CA ARG A 77 -10.68 21.76 -7.28
C ARG A 77 -10.28 21.93 -5.81
N MET A 78 -9.83 20.85 -5.16
CA MET A 78 -9.44 20.89 -3.75
C MET A 78 -8.09 21.60 -3.51
N LEU A 79 -7.21 21.62 -4.52
CA LEU A 79 -6.00 22.45 -4.54
C LEU A 79 -6.36 23.94 -4.59
N GLN A 80 -7.29 24.32 -5.48
CA GLN A 80 -7.72 25.71 -5.64
C GLN A 80 -8.52 26.23 -4.45
N SER A 81 -9.34 25.39 -3.81
CA SER A 81 -10.15 25.77 -2.65
C SER A 81 -9.37 25.78 -1.32
N GLY A 82 -8.12 25.31 -1.31
CA GLY A 82 -7.32 25.16 -0.08
C GLY A 82 -7.81 24.04 0.86
N GLN A 83 -8.86 23.31 0.48
CA GLN A 83 -9.47 22.23 1.28
C GLN A 83 -8.46 21.12 1.61
N LEU A 84 -7.55 20.79 0.67
CA LEU A 84 -6.50 19.79 0.92
C LEU A 84 -5.60 20.19 2.11
N PHE A 85 -5.29 21.48 2.24
CA PHE A 85 -4.44 21.95 3.33
C PHE A 85 -5.18 21.84 4.66
N THR A 86 -6.45 22.23 4.70
CA THR A 86 -7.31 22.09 5.89
C THR A 86 -7.48 20.63 6.32
N ASP A 87 -7.78 19.73 5.38
CA ASP A 87 -7.98 18.31 5.67
C ASP A 87 -6.67 17.62 6.11
N THR A 88 -5.55 18.01 5.50
CA THR A 88 -4.21 17.52 5.87
C THR A 88 -3.84 18.02 7.26
N GLN A 89 -4.04 19.31 7.55
CA GLN A 89 -3.76 19.89 8.86
C GLN A 89 -4.61 19.24 9.96
N ALA A 90 -5.90 19.03 9.71
CA ALA A 90 -6.80 18.33 10.63
C ALA A 90 -6.31 16.90 10.92
N THR A 91 -5.90 16.17 9.88
CA THR A 91 -5.38 14.80 10.02
C THR A 91 -4.06 14.78 10.79
N VAL A 92 -3.13 15.69 10.48
CA VAL A 92 -1.84 15.80 11.17
C VAL A 92 -2.05 16.14 12.64
N PHE A 93 -2.89 17.13 12.94
CA PHE A 93 -3.17 17.54 14.31
C PHE A 93 -3.85 16.43 15.12
N ALA A 94 -4.87 15.78 14.54
CA ALA A 94 -5.52 14.63 15.15
C ALA A 94 -4.54 13.47 15.41
N THR A 95 -3.65 13.18 14.45
CA THR A 95 -2.64 12.14 14.59
C THR A 95 -1.62 12.50 15.66
N LEU A 96 -1.16 13.75 15.72
CA LEU A 96 -0.20 14.21 16.74
C LEU A 96 -0.80 14.13 18.14
N ILE A 97 -2.04 14.60 18.34
CA ILE A 97 -2.72 14.49 19.63
C ILE A 97 -2.92 13.03 20.02
N GLY A 98 -3.43 12.21 19.09
CA GLY A 98 -3.63 10.78 19.32
C GLY A 98 -2.33 10.05 19.65
N PHE A 99 -1.24 10.42 18.98
CA PHE A 99 0.09 9.87 19.24
C PHE A 99 0.62 10.27 20.61
N VAL A 100 0.55 11.55 20.98
CA VAL A 100 1.06 12.03 22.28
C VAL A 100 0.25 11.43 23.43
N LEU A 101 -1.09 11.49 23.36
CA LEU A 101 -1.95 10.92 24.40
C LEU A 101 -1.80 9.39 24.46
N GLY A 102 -1.80 8.73 23.30
CA GLY A 102 -1.64 7.28 23.20
C GLY A 102 -0.28 6.81 23.72
N SER A 103 0.80 7.53 23.40
CA SER A 103 2.13 7.22 23.91
C SER A 103 2.23 7.44 25.41
N LEU A 104 1.71 8.54 25.94
CA LEU A 104 1.76 8.80 27.38
C LEU A 104 0.98 7.75 28.17
N LEU A 105 -0.26 7.47 27.78
CA LEU A 105 -1.09 6.46 28.44
C LEU A 105 -0.50 5.05 28.26
N GLY A 106 -0.08 4.70 27.05
CA GLY A 106 0.54 3.41 26.75
C GLY A 106 1.83 3.18 27.53
N SER A 107 2.71 4.18 27.59
CA SER A 107 3.93 4.13 28.40
C SER A 107 3.63 4.00 29.89
N LEU A 108 2.63 4.71 30.41
CA LEU A 108 2.26 4.65 31.82
C LEU A 108 1.69 3.28 32.20
N VAL A 109 0.82 2.71 31.36
CA VAL A 109 0.29 1.35 31.53
C VAL A 109 1.42 0.31 31.41
N GLY A 110 2.31 0.45 30.42
CA GLY A 110 3.47 -0.42 30.26
C GLY A 110 4.41 -0.38 31.47
N LEU A 111 4.63 0.80 32.04
CA LEU A 111 5.43 0.97 33.25
C LEU A 111 4.77 0.34 34.48
N LEU A 112 3.45 0.49 34.63
CA LEU A 112 2.66 -0.13 35.71
C LEU A 112 2.70 -1.67 35.62
N LEU A 113 2.57 -2.21 34.41
CA LEU A 113 2.71 -3.65 34.14
C LEU A 113 4.12 -4.16 34.50
N TRP A 114 5.16 -3.38 34.18
CA TRP A 114 6.53 -3.72 34.51
C TRP A 114 6.80 -3.71 36.02
N TYR A 115 6.28 -2.70 36.73
CA TYR A 115 6.54 -2.54 38.16
C TYR A 115 5.71 -3.48 39.05
N SER A 116 4.49 -3.85 38.63
CA SER A 116 3.56 -4.65 39.44
C SER A 116 3.23 -6.01 38.82
N GLY A 117 3.81 -7.06 39.39
CA GLY A 117 3.50 -8.45 39.01
C GLY A 117 2.03 -8.85 39.23
N LEU A 118 1.29 -8.17 40.11
CA LEU A 118 -0.14 -8.39 40.30
C LEU A 118 -0.95 -7.82 39.13
N VAL A 119 -0.63 -6.61 38.67
CA VAL A 119 -1.31 -5.96 37.53
C VAL A 119 -1.04 -6.74 36.24
N ALA A 120 0.20 -7.21 36.04
CA ALA A 120 0.54 -8.06 34.91
C ALA A 120 -0.32 -9.34 34.88
N ARG A 121 -0.41 -10.07 36.00
CA ARG A 121 -1.22 -11.30 36.08
C ARG A 121 -2.71 -11.07 35.83
N ILE A 122 -3.26 -9.92 36.25
CA ILE A 122 -4.67 -9.59 35.99
C ILE A 122 -4.89 -9.22 34.53
N LEU A 123 -3.97 -8.46 33.92
CA LEU A 123 -4.12 -7.92 32.56
C LEU A 123 -3.68 -8.89 31.46
N ASP A 124 -2.83 -9.88 31.75
CA ASP A 124 -2.38 -10.91 30.81
C ASP A 124 -3.51 -11.50 29.94
N PRO A 125 -4.62 -12.02 30.49
CA PRO A 125 -5.70 -12.57 29.67
C PRO A 125 -6.37 -11.51 28.76
N PHE A 126 -6.44 -10.25 29.20
CA PHE A 126 -7.01 -9.16 28.41
C PHE A 126 -6.08 -8.73 27.28
N VAL A 127 -4.77 -8.67 27.52
CA VAL A 127 -3.75 -8.33 26.51
C VAL A 127 -3.72 -9.39 25.41
N VAL A 128 -3.82 -10.68 25.79
CA VAL A 128 -3.91 -11.79 24.83
C VAL A 128 -5.21 -11.70 24.02
N ALA A 129 -6.35 -11.43 24.67
CA ALA A 129 -7.62 -11.24 23.98
C ALA A 129 -7.59 -10.06 22.99
N LEU A 130 -6.97 -8.93 23.38
CA LEU A 130 -6.84 -7.75 22.52
C LEU A 130 -6.04 -8.03 21.24
N ASN A 131 -4.99 -8.86 21.33
CA ASN A 131 -4.20 -9.26 20.16
C ASN A 131 -5.01 -10.07 19.14
N GLY A 132 -6.03 -10.79 19.59
CA GLY A 132 -6.95 -11.53 18.72
C GLY A 132 -7.99 -10.65 18.02
N VAL A 133 -8.19 -9.41 18.46
CA VAL A 133 -9.20 -8.52 17.88
C VAL A 133 -8.72 -8.00 16.52
N PRO A 134 -9.51 -8.18 15.44
CA PRO A 134 -9.19 -7.61 14.15
C PRO A 134 -9.14 -6.07 14.25
N LYS A 135 -7.99 -5.47 13.98
CA LYS A 135 -7.80 -4.00 14.03
C LYS A 135 -8.83 -3.25 13.17
N ILE A 136 -9.26 -3.85 12.06
CA ILE A 136 -10.27 -3.27 11.15
C ILE A 136 -11.65 -3.13 11.80
N ALA A 137 -11.99 -3.99 12.78
CA ALA A 137 -13.28 -3.97 13.47
C ALA A 137 -13.35 -2.89 14.56
N LEU A 138 -12.19 -2.36 14.97
CA LEU A 138 -12.11 -1.29 15.96
C LEU A 138 -12.51 0.07 15.35
N ALA A 139 -12.32 0.27 14.05
CA ALA A 139 -12.63 1.55 13.40
C ALA A 139 -14.11 1.97 13.57
N PRO A 140 -15.12 1.11 13.30
CA PRO A 140 -16.52 1.43 13.57
C PRO A 140 -16.80 1.73 15.05
N MET A 141 -16.22 0.97 15.97
CA MET A 141 -16.42 1.15 17.41
C MET A 141 -15.89 2.51 17.90
N ILE A 142 -14.69 2.89 17.44
CA ILE A 142 -14.06 4.19 17.73
C ILE A 142 -14.93 5.33 17.17
N ILE A 143 -15.47 5.19 15.96
CA ILE A 143 -16.36 6.20 15.36
C ILE A 143 -17.62 6.42 16.22
N ILE A 144 -18.20 5.37 16.80
CA ILE A 144 -19.38 5.46 17.67
C ILE A 144 -19.04 6.17 18.99
N TRP A 145 -17.89 5.87 19.60
CA TRP A 145 -17.50 6.46 20.89
C TRP A 145 -17.02 7.90 20.79
N PHE A 146 -16.28 8.26 19.74
CA PHE A 146 -15.66 9.58 19.62
C PHE A 146 -16.46 10.54 18.72
N GLY A 147 -17.51 10.05 18.04
CA GLY A 147 -18.52 10.85 17.37
C GLY A 147 -17.96 11.77 16.27
N SER A 148 -17.89 11.29 15.03
CA SER A 148 -17.38 12.10 13.91
C SER A 148 -18.37 12.16 12.74
N GLY A 149 -19.33 13.10 12.78
CA GLY A 149 -19.99 13.69 11.61
C GLY A 149 -20.79 12.78 10.64
N ILE A 150 -20.66 11.46 10.70
CA ILE A 150 -21.32 10.51 9.80
C ILE A 150 -22.80 10.42 10.14
N TYR A 151 -23.20 10.50 11.42
CA TYR A 151 -24.60 10.72 11.78
C TYR A 151 -25.15 12.04 11.23
N SER A 152 -24.36 13.12 11.21
CA SER A 152 -24.81 14.40 10.64
C SER A 152 -24.95 14.32 9.11
N LYS A 153 -24.06 13.60 8.41
CA LYS A 153 -24.16 13.36 6.97
C LYS A 153 -25.25 12.35 6.61
N ILE A 154 -25.48 11.33 7.44
CA ILE A 154 -26.56 10.35 7.25
C ILE A 154 -27.91 11.01 7.52
N VAL A 155 -28.06 11.82 8.58
CA VAL A 155 -29.29 12.61 8.84
C VAL A 155 -29.57 13.57 7.69
N LEU A 156 -28.56 14.30 7.19
CA LEU A 156 -28.72 15.12 5.99
C LEU A 156 -29.11 14.30 4.74
N ALA A 157 -28.56 13.10 4.56
CA ALA A 157 -28.89 12.22 3.45
C ALA A 157 -30.26 11.53 3.58
N THR A 158 -30.77 11.31 4.81
CA THR A 158 -32.12 10.77 5.05
C THR A 158 -33.19 11.85 5.01
N ASP A 159 -32.88 13.08 5.44
CA ASP A 159 -33.78 14.23 5.33
C ASP A 159 -34.02 14.64 3.87
N LEU A 160 -33.00 14.54 3.00
CA LEU A 160 -33.12 14.85 1.57
C LEU A 160 -34.00 13.87 0.77
N ASP A 161 -34.24 12.65 1.28
CA ASP A 161 -35.10 11.65 0.63
C ASP A 161 -36.57 11.75 1.08
N THR A 162 -36.86 12.52 2.14
CA THR A 162 -38.22 12.69 2.70
C THR A 162 -39.00 13.87 2.08
N TRP A 163 -38.32 14.80 1.39
CA TRP A 163 -38.95 15.99 0.78
C TRP A 163 -39.34 15.85 -0.70
N TYR A 164 -39.16 14.67 -1.29
CA TYR A 164 -39.60 14.36 -2.68
C TYR A 164 -40.77 13.35 -2.69
N SER A 165 -41.79 13.60 -1.87
CA SER A 165 -43.12 13.00 -1.99
C SER A 165 -44.20 14.07 -1.98
#